data_AF-A0A4U5W4Y3-F1
#
_entry.id   AF-A0A4U5W4Y3-F1
#
_cell.length_a   1.000
_cell.length_b   1.000
_cell.length_c   1.000
_cell.angle_alpha   90.00
_cell.angle_beta   90.00
_cell.angle_gamma   90.00
#
_symmetry.space_group_name_H-M   'P 1'
#
loop_
_entity.id
_entity.type
_entity.pdbx_description
1 polymer ?
#
loop_
_entity_poly.entity_id
_entity_poly.type
_entity_poly.pdbx_seq_one_letter_code
_entity_poly.pdbx_strand_id
1 'polypeptide(L)'
;MDRLLPAPRTPVGHRRDGRPIFPMLGADSTDPSNVQLPTAPPAADPAAPPTPGQGLDQEALTRQLAREKEQGERAAVRKLVEPLGFTKADDLTAFVQ
;
A
#
# COMPACT_ATOMS: atom_id res chain seq x y z
N MET A 1 -18.92 1.98 26.67
CA MET A 1 -19.42 2.29 25.31
C MET A 1 -19.77 0.98 24.66
N ASP A 2 -21.06 0.71 24.54
CA ASP A 2 -21.56 -0.52 23.92
C ASP A 2 -21.28 -0.50 22.42
N ARG A 3 -20.71 -1.60 21.93
CA ARG A 3 -20.38 -1.79 20.54
C ARG A 3 -21.67 -1.84 19.71
N LEU A 4 -21.94 -0.81 18.91
CA LEU A 4 -23.08 -0.78 17.98
C LEU A 4 -22.89 -1.72 16.77
N LEU A 5 -21.66 -2.18 16.54
CA LEU A 5 -21.31 -3.07 15.43
C LEU A 5 -21.35 -4.55 15.82
N PRO A 6 -21.75 -5.46 14.92
CA PRO A 6 -21.64 -6.91 15.15
C PRO A 6 -20.23 -7.34 15.55
N ALA A 7 -20.11 -8.48 16.23
CA ALA A 7 -18.82 -8.99 16.70
C ALA A 7 -17.80 -9.12 15.54
N PRO A 8 -16.48 -8.97 15.79
CA PRO A 8 -15.47 -8.81 14.74
C PRO A 8 -15.44 -9.94 13.69
N ARG A 9 -15.83 -11.14 14.12
CA ARG A 9 -15.82 -12.37 13.31
C ARG A 9 -17.21 -12.73 12.77
N THR A 10 -18.19 -11.86 12.98
CA THR A 10 -19.55 -12.04 12.45
C THR A 10 -19.63 -11.36 11.09
N PRO A 11 -19.94 -12.08 10.01
CA PRO A 11 -20.16 -11.46 8.71
C PRO A 11 -21.30 -10.44 8.78
N VAL A 12 -21.09 -9.24 8.23
CA VAL A 12 -22.14 -8.21 8.08
C VAL A 12 -22.91 -8.35 6.77
N GLY A 13 -22.44 -9.22 5.88
CA GLY A 13 -23.05 -9.49 4.60
C GLY A 13 -22.17 -10.40 3.74
N HIS A 14 -22.60 -10.64 2.51
CA HIS A 14 -21.87 -11.43 1.52
C HIS A 14 -21.78 -10.65 0.21
N ARG A 15 -20.63 -10.78 -0.45
CA ARG A 15 -20.40 -10.25 -1.80
C ARG A 15 -21.14 -11.09 -2.85
N ARG A 16 -21.20 -10.62 -4.09
CA ARG A 16 -21.83 -11.34 -5.22
C ARG A 16 -21.19 -12.69 -5.51
N ASP A 17 -19.90 -12.86 -5.19
CA ASP A 17 -19.13 -14.10 -5.29
C ASP A 17 -19.29 -15.00 -4.04
N GLY A 18 -20.19 -14.67 -3.10
CA GLY A 18 -20.47 -15.45 -1.90
C GLY A 18 -19.44 -15.29 -0.79
N ARG A 19 -18.38 -14.49 -0.97
CA ARG A 19 -17.37 -14.25 0.08
C ARG A 19 -17.96 -13.37 1.20
N PRO A 20 -17.72 -13.72 2.48
CA PRO A 20 -18.22 -12.94 3.61
C PRO A 20 -17.54 -11.57 3.70
N ILE A 21 -18.30 -10.57 4.14
CA ILE A 21 -17.83 -9.22 4.44
C ILE A 21 -17.73 -9.08 5.95
N PHE A 22 -16.56 -8.72 6.47
CA PHE A 22 -16.34 -8.48 7.90
C PHE A 22 -16.30 -6.98 8.20
N PRO A 23 -16.68 -6.55 9.43
CA PRO A 23 -16.48 -5.19 9.88
C PRO A 23 -15.00 -4.76 9.77
N MET A 24 -14.77 -3.50 9.39
CA MET A 24 -13.43 -2.90 9.45
C MET A 24 -13.04 -2.70 10.91
N LEU A 25 -11.99 -3.38 11.35
CA LEU A 25 -11.43 -3.23 12.70
C LEU A 25 -10.32 -2.17 12.67
N GLY A 26 -10.14 -1.39 13.75
CA GLY A 26 -9.08 -0.36 13.81
C GLY A 26 -9.38 0.94 13.07
N ALA A 27 -10.57 1.13 12.50
CA ALA A 27 -10.96 2.39 11.87
C ALA A 27 -11.19 3.52 12.90
N ASP A 28 -11.55 3.16 14.14
CA ASP A 28 -11.61 4.06 15.28
C ASP A 28 -10.52 3.66 16.28
N SER A 29 -9.70 4.63 16.70
CA SER A 29 -8.59 4.41 17.64
C SER A 29 -9.07 4.03 19.05
N THR A 30 -10.34 4.32 19.37
CA THR A 30 -10.96 4.00 20.65
C THR A 30 -11.73 2.68 20.64
N ASP A 31 -11.76 1.95 19.52
CA ASP A 31 -12.48 0.69 19.39
C ASP A 31 -11.84 -0.40 20.27
N PRO A 32 -12.58 -1.02 21.21
CA PRO A 32 -12.05 -2.06 22.09
C PRO A 32 -11.61 -3.33 21.35
N SER A 33 -12.06 -3.55 20.10
CA SER A 33 -11.61 -4.68 19.28
C SER A 33 -10.18 -4.55 18.77
N ASN A 34 -9.58 -3.36 18.86
CA ASN A 34 -8.17 -3.13 18.53
C ASN A 34 -7.23 -3.92 19.44
N VAL A 35 -7.67 -4.25 20.66
CA VAL A 35 -6.89 -4.99 21.66
C VAL A 35 -6.82 -6.49 21.34
N GLN A 36 -7.74 -7.01 20.51
CA GLN A 36 -7.88 -8.44 20.23
C GLN A 36 -7.23 -8.90 18.93
N LEU A 37 -6.60 -8.03 18.13
CA LEU A 37 -5.84 -8.48 16.97
C LEU A 37 -4.60 -9.26 17.48
N PRO A 38 -4.47 -10.56 17.16
CA PRO A 38 -3.23 -11.27 17.44
C PRO A 38 -2.12 -10.65 16.60
N THR A 39 -1.02 -10.26 17.24
CA THR A 39 0.27 -10.01 16.56
C THR A 39 0.55 -11.24 15.70
N ALA A 40 0.37 -11.11 14.38
CA ALA A 40 0.57 -12.22 13.47
C ALA A 40 2.02 -12.75 13.64
N PRO A 41 2.24 -14.07 13.71
CA PRO A 41 3.59 -14.61 13.67
C PRO A 41 4.24 -14.27 12.33
N PRO A 42 5.57 -14.05 12.29
CA PRO A 42 6.25 -13.57 11.10
C PRO A 42 6.20 -14.64 10.00
N ALA A 43 5.39 -14.40 8.96
CA ALA A 43 5.52 -15.14 7.71
C ALA A 43 6.83 -14.69 7.03
N ALA A 44 7.68 -15.65 6.72
CA ALA A 44 8.97 -15.44 6.07
C ALA A 44 8.80 -14.93 4.62
N ASP A 45 9.55 -13.86 4.32
CA ASP A 45 10.00 -13.32 3.00
C ASP A 45 8.99 -12.79 1.95
N PRO A 46 9.40 -11.87 1.05
CA PRO A 46 10.43 -10.83 1.15
C PRO A 46 9.89 -9.48 0.60
N ALA A 47 8.88 -8.89 1.25
CA ALA A 47 8.39 -7.53 0.91
C ALA A 47 7.48 -6.97 2.01
N ALA A 48 7.86 -7.16 3.28
CA ALA A 48 7.03 -6.69 4.39
C ALA A 48 6.89 -5.15 4.34
N PRO A 49 5.66 -4.60 4.28
CA PRO A 49 5.46 -3.19 4.57
C PRO A 49 5.92 -2.93 6.02
N PRO A 50 6.55 -1.78 6.31
CA PRO A 50 7.16 -1.53 7.60
C PRO A 50 6.12 -1.64 8.72
N THR A 51 6.46 -2.45 9.72
CA THR A 51 5.70 -2.69 10.95
C THR A 51 5.38 -1.35 11.63
N PRO A 52 4.15 -1.11 12.12
CA PRO A 52 3.84 0.10 12.88
C PRO A 52 4.64 0.07 14.18
N GLY A 53 5.67 0.92 14.29
CA GLY A 53 6.52 1.03 15.48
C GLY A 53 8.00 0.70 15.29
N GLN A 54 8.42 0.22 14.11
CA GLN A 54 9.83 0.31 13.74
C GLN A 54 10.08 1.74 13.30
N GLY A 55 10.82 2.51 14.12
CA GLY A 55 11.32 3.82 13.71
C GLY A 55 11.93 3.67 12.32
N LEU A 56 11.33 4.32 11.34
CA LEU A 56 11.81 4.33 9.97
C LEU A 56 13.21 4.92 10.01
N ASP A 57 14.21 4.05 9.91
CA ASP A 57 15.61 4.44 9.90
C ASP A 57 15.81 5.44 8.75
N GLN A 58 16.50 6.54 9.01
CA GLN A 58 16.66 7.65 8.07
C GLN A 58 17.28 7.16 6.75
N GLU A 59 18.16 6.16 6.82
CA GLU A 59 18.76 5.54 5.65
C GLU A 59 17.74 4.75 4.81
N ALA A 60 16.81 4.05 5.46
CA ALA A 60 15.73 3.32 4.78
C ALA A 60 14.75 4.27 4.08
N LEU A 61 14.40 5.39 4.74
CA LEU A 61 13.57 6.44 4.16
C LEU A 61 14.25 7.08 2.94
N THR A 62 15.55 7.35 3.03
CA THR A 62 16.32 7.96 1.95
C THR A 62 16.38 7.02 0.73
N ARG A 63 16.56 5.71 0.96
CA ARG A 63 16.53 4.70 -0.10
C ARG A 63 15.14 4.57 -0.74
N GLN A 64 14.07 4.66 0.05
CA GLN A 64 12.71 4.61 -0.48
C GLN A 64 12.39 5.85 -1.32
N LEU A 65 12.74 7.04 -0.84
CA LEU A 65 12.60 8.30 -1.59
C LEU A 65 13.38 8.29 -2.91
N ALA A 66 14.60 7.74 -2.92
CA ALA A 66 15.38 7.60 -4.14
C ALA A 66 14.70 6.69 -5.17
N ARG A 67 14.13 5.56 -4.72
CA ARG A 67 13.36 4.64 -5.59
C ARG A 67 12.08 5.28 -6.11
N GLU A 68 11.35 6.01 -5.26
CA GLU A 68 10.13 6.71 -5.65
C GLU A 68 10.43 7.82 -6.68
N LYS A 69 11.52 8.56 -6.50
CA LYS A 69 11.99 9.57 -7.47
C LYS A 69 12.33 8.92 -8.81
N GLU A 70 13.11 7.85 -8.82
CA GLU A 70 13.49 7.14 -10.05
C GLU A 70 12.25 6.57 -10.78
N GLN A 71 11.29 6.03 -10.03
CA GLN A 71 10.02 5.55 -10.59
C GLN A 71 9.18 6.70 -11.14
N GLY A 72 9.13 7.84 -10.45
CA GLY A 72 8.44 9.06 -10.89
C GLY A 72 9.04 9.62 -12.18
N GLU A 73 10.37 9.66 -12.29
CA GLU A 73 11.08 10.08 -13.51
C GLU A 73 10.77 9.14 -14.68
N ARG A 74 10.83 7.81 -14.46
CA ARG A 74 10.46 6.83 -15.50
C ARG A 74 8.99 6.93 -15.90
N ALA A 75 8.09 7.20 -14.97
CA ALA A 75 6.67 7.39 -15.24
C ALA A 75 6.40 8.69 -16.02
N ALA A 76 7.11 9.77 -15.69
CA ALA A 76 7.02 11.04 -16.39
C ALA A 76 7.52 10.92 -17.84
N VAL A 77 8.65 10.24 -18.06
CA VAL A 77 9.17 9.97 -19.42
C VAL A 77 8.17 9.14 -20.22
N ARG A 78 7.58 8.08 -19.64
CA ARG A 78 6.55 7.29 -20.33
C ARG A 78 5.32 8.12 -20.71
N LYS A 79 4.87 9.01 -19.82
CA LYS A 79 3.76 9.94 -20.10
C LYS A 79 4.09 10.97 -21.19
N LEU A 80 5.36 11.24 -21.47
CA LEU A 80 5.80 12.14 -22.55
C LEU A 80 6.02 11.40 -23.86
N VAL A 81 6.56 10.18 -23.81
CA VAL A 81 6.84 9.33 -24.99
C VAL A 81 5.57 9.02 -25.78
N GLU A 82 4.47 8.67 -25.11
CA GLU A 82 3.21 8.26 -25.74
C GLU A 82 2.52 9.42 -26.51
N PRO A 83 2.33 10.64 -25.94
CA PRO A 83 1.79 11.78 -26.68
C PRO A 83 2.69 12.31 -27.80
N LEU A 84 4.01 12.18 -27.66
CA LEU A 84 4.98 12.64 -28.66
C LEU A 84 5.17 11.64 -29.81
N GLY A 85 4.55 10.45 -29.74
CA GLY A 85 4.60 9.45 -30.79
C GLY A 85 5.94 8.69 -30.88
N PHE A 86 6.77 8.76 -29.84
CA PHE A 86 8.02 7.98 -29.78
C PHE A 86 7.72 6.55 -29.32
N THR A 87 8.43 5.58 -29.89
CA THR A 87 8.30 4.16 -29.52
C THR A 87 9.11 3.80 -28.28
N LYS A 88 10.21 4.49 -28.03
CA LYS A 88 11.12 4.24 -26.90
C LYS A 88 11.57 5.55 -26.28
N ALA A 89 11.85 5.51 -24.97
CA ALA A 89 12.44 6.63 -24.24
C ALA A 89 13.82 7.04 -24.78
N ASP A 90 14.58 6.09 -25.33
CA ASP A 90 15.88 6.33 -25.95
C ASP A 90 15.74 7.23 -27.19
N ASP A 91 14.68 7.02 -27.99
CA ASP A 91 14.39 7.81 -29.20
C ASP A 91 14.05 9.27 -28.82
N LEU A 92 13.31 9.46 -27.73
CA LEU A 92 13.01 10.79 -27.18
C LEU A 92 14.28 11.48 -26.66
N THR A 93 15.17 10.73 -26.01
CA THR A 93 16.42 11.25 -25.44
C THR A 93 17.38 11.67 -26.55
N ALA A 94 17.46 10.89 -27.63
CA ALA A 94 18.25 11.21 -28.83
C ALA A 94 17.71 12.41 -29.62
N PHE A 95 16.40 12.71 -29.52
CA PHE A 95 15.80 13.90 -30.14
C PHE A 95 16.14 15.21 -29.41
N VAL A 96 16.36 15.16 -28.10
CA VAL A 96 16.63 16.34 -27.27
C VAL A 96 18.12 16.70 -27.22
N GLN A 97 19.01 15.73 -27.50
CA GLN A 97 20.46 15.94 -27.66
C GLN A 97 20.81 16.50 -29.03
#